data_AF-A0A3D1E708-F1
#
_entry.id   AF-A0A3D1E708-F1
#
_cell.length_a   1.000
_cell.length_b   1.000
_cell.length_c   1.000
_cell.angle_alpha   90.00
_cell.angle_beta   90.00
_cell.angle_gamma   90.00
#
_symmetry.space_group_name_H-M   'P 1'
#
loop_
_entity.id
_entity.type
_entity.pdbx_description
1 polymer ?
#
loop_
_entity_poly.entity_id
_entity_poly.type
_entity_poly.pdbx_seq_one_letter_code
_entity_poly.pdbx_strand_id
1 'polypeptide(L)'
;MMHTRRAVFLAATCSALLALGSCKNSASKNESRATGWSLNDKNSPLSHPKSSQAQKTGPGLVFVEGGSFVKGRVQDDIMRDWNNTPTQQHVQSFYMDETEVTNSMYLEFLEYIKAVYPPSNPKYDGIYQSALPDTLVWRNRLSYNEDLVENYLRHPAFADFPVVGVSWLQAQRFAQWRTNRVNELLLEENGFLEKDARFKPLENEMVAFDTEAYLKNPNAAYGGAIDSLARRASRDTIPSFAKLSDGVLLPAYRLPTETEWEYAAQAPGSQREFNNYKGRKKFPWEGNQTRDTDRRVL
;
A
#
# COMPACT_ATOMS: atom_id res chain seq x y z
N MET A 1 35.49 56.91 -35.05
CA MET A 1 34.01 56.86 -35.20
C MET A 1 33.43 55.49 -35.60
N MET A 2 34.21 54.50 -36.06
CA MET A 2 33.68 53.17 -36.43
C MET A 2 33.51 52.19 -35.25
N HIS A 3 34.32 52.28 -34.18
CA HIS A 3 34.23 51.36 -33.03
C HIS A 3 32.99 51.60 -32.15
N THR A 4 32.56 52.84 -31.99
CA THR A 4 31.37 53.19 -31.21
C THR A 4 30.08 52.72 -31.89
N ARG A 5 30.03 52.75 -33.23
CA ARG A 5 28.87 52.23 -33.99
C ARG A 5 28.76 50.70 -33.92
N ARG A 6 29.88 49.97 -33.94
CA ARG A 6 29.88 48.50 -33.78
C ARG A 6 29.45 48.08 -32.37
N ALA A 7 29.88 48.80 -31.32
CA ALA A 7 29.46 48.51 -29.95
C ALA A 7 27.95 48.74 -29.74
N VAL A 8 27.38 49.80 -30.33
CA VAL A 8 25.94 50.08 -30.27
C VAL A 8 25.12 49.03 -31.03
N PHE A 9 25.58 48.58 -32.20
CA PHE A 9 24.92 47.49 -32.93
C PHE A 9 25.00 46.14 -32.18
N LEU A 10 26.12 45.84 -31.50
CA LEU A 10 26.30 44.59 -30.75
C LEU A 10 25.51 44.58 -29.42
N ALA A 11 25.34 45.74 -28.79
CA ALA A 11 24.45 45.92 -27.64
C ALA A 11 22.97 45.83 -28.04
N ALA A 12 22.60 46.37 -29.20
CA ALA A 12 21.23 46.27 -29.72
C ALA A 12 20.85 44.84 -30.12
N THR A 13 21.78 44.06 -30.71
CA THR A 13 21.54 42.65 -31.04
C THR A 13 21.51 41.75 -29.81
N CYS A 14 22.33 42.01 -28.78
CA CYS A 14 22.24 41.30 -27.50
C CYS A 14 20.93 41.59 -26.76
N SER A 15 20.39 42.81 -26.86
CA SER A 15 19.11 43.19 -26.26
C SER A 15 17.92 42.53 -26.97
N ALA A 16 18.01 42.34 -28.30
CA ALA A 16 17.00 41.63 -29.08
C ALA A 16 16.99 40.11 -28.82
N LEU A 17 18.14 39.50 -28.49
CA LEU A 17 18.24 38.09 -28.11
C LEU A 17 17.68 37.79 -26.71
N LEU A 18 17.70 38.78 -25.80
CA LEU A 18 17.10 38.65 -24.46
C LEU A 18 15.57 38.81 -24.46
N ALA A 19 14.97 39.34 -25.54
CA ALA A 19 13.52 39.49 -25.67
C ALA A 19 12.81 38.20 -26.16
N LEU A 20 13.55 37.18 -26.61
CA LEU A 20 12.99 35.90 -27.07
C LEU A 20 12.96 34.81 -25.98
N GLY A 21 13.36 35.14 -24.74
CA GLY A 21 13.46 34.20 -23.62
C GLY A 21 12.23 34.16 -22.68
N SER A 22 11.02 34.51 -23.14
CA SER A 22 9.83 34.51 -22.28
C SER A 22 8.70 33.63 -22.83
N CYS A 23 8.97 32.33 -22.98
CA CYS A 23 7.91 31.32 -22.99
C CYS A 23 7.40 31.13 -21.55
N LYS A 24 6.53 32.03 -21.08
CA LYS A 24 5.66 31.75 -19.93
C LYS A 24 4.63 30.70 -20.38
N ASN A 25 4.98 29.42 -20.29
CA ASN A 25 4.00 28.34 -20.26
C ASN A 25 3.30 28.38 -18.89
N SER A 26 2.44 29.36 -18.68
CA SER A 26 1.41 29.27 -17.64
C SER A 26 0.38 28.27 -18.12
N ALA A 27 0.68 26.98 -17.97
CA ALA A 27 -0.35 25.95 -18.05
C ALA A 27 -1.43 26.34 -17.05
N SER A 28 -2.60 26.76 -17.55
CA SER A 28 -3.77 27.07 -16.74
C SER A 28 -4.04 25.85 -15.89
N LYS A 29 -3.86 25.98 -14.56
CA LYS A 29 -3.99 24.88 -13.59
C LYS A 29 -5.37 24.21 -13.59
N ASN A 30 -6.30 24.74 -14.38
CA ASN A 30 -7.71 24.40 -14.37
C ASN A 30 -8.25 24.07 -15.77
N GLU A 31 -7.39 23.92 -16.78
CA GLU A 31 -7.79 23.44 -18.10
C GLU A 31 -7.06 22.15 -18.44
N SER A 32 -7.78 21.24 -19.08
CA SER A 32 -7.23 20.00 -19.59
C SER A 32 -6.16 20.30 -20.64
N ARG A 33 -4.95 19.78 -20.47
CA ARG A 33 -3.90 19.90 -21.48
C ARG A 33 -4.20 19.08 -22.75
N ALA A 34 -5.06 18.07 -22.65
CA ALA A 34 -5.43 17.21 -23.77
C ALA A 34 -6.56 17.83 -24.62
N THR A 35 -7.54 18.48 -23.97
CA THR A 35 -8.77 18.94 -24.63
C THR A 35 -9.02 20.44 -24.51
N GLY A 36 -8.27 21.17 -23.68
CA GLY A 36 -8.46 22.60 -23.42
C GLY A 36 -9.69 22.93 -22.56
N TRP A 37 -10.44 21.94 -22.08
CA TRP A 37 -11.68 22.17 -21.32
C TRP A 37 -11.40 22.51 -19.86
N SER A 38 -12.24 23.34 -19.25
CA SER A 38 -12.19 23.65 -17.83
C SER A 38 -12.45 22.40 -16.98
N LEU A 39 -11.48 22.04 -16.12
CA LEU A 39 -11.51 20.85 -15.29
C LEU A 39 -12.42 20.98 -14.06
N ASN A 40 -12.84 22.19 -13.71
CA ASN A 40 -13.59 22.48 -12.49
C ASN A 40 -14.84 23.35 -12.76
N ASP A 41 -15.51 23.09 -13.88
CA ASP A 41 -16.78 23.74 -14.20
C ASP A 41 -17.95 22.93 -13.62
N LYS A 42 -18.77 23.56 -12.77
CA LYS A 42 -19.90 22.93 -12.09
C LYS A 42 -20.98 22.42 -13.06
N ASN A 43 -20.99 22.95 -14.29
CA ASN A 43 -21.95 22.58 -15.32
C ASN A 43 -21.42 21.49 -16.27
N SER A 44 -20.13 21.14 -16.16
CA SER A 44 -19.52 20.11 -17.00
C SER A 44 -19.59 18.75 -16.31
N PRO A 45 -20.14 17.71 -16.97
CA PRO A 45 -20.16 16.35 -16.43
C PRO A 45 -18.75 15.74 -16.29
N LEU A 46 -17.73 16.41 -16.81
CA LEU A 46 -16.32 16.00 -16.82
C LEU A 46 -15.49 16.78 -15.81
N SER A 47 -16.13 17.46 -14.85
CA SER A 47 -15.39 18.12 -13.77
C SER A 47 -14.62 17.07 -12.98
N HIS A 48 -13.31 17.23 -12.90
CA HIS A 48 -12.46 16.43 -12.02
C HIS A 48 -12.34 17.13 -10.67
N PRO A 49 -12.36 16.39 -9.55
CA PRO A 49 -12.14 17.00 -8.25
C PRO A 49 -10.76 17.68 -8.23
N LYS A 50 -10.68 18.85 -7.57
CA LYS A 50 -9.42 19.60 -7.44
C LYS A 50 -8.34 18.72 -6.83
N SER A 51 -7.12 18.88 -7.32
CA SER A 51 -5.83 18.50 -6.71
C SER A 51 -6.02 17.83 -5.35
N SER A 52 -6.01 16.51 -5.34
CA SER A 52 -6.29 15.68 -4.17
C SER A 52 -5.43 16.09 -2.97
N GLN A 53 -6.07 16.15 -1.80
CA GLN A 53 -5.34 16.09 -0.54
C GLN A 53 -4.46 14.83 -0.54
N ALA A 54 -3.28 14.90 0.07
CA ALA A 54 -2.40 13.74 0.19
C ALA A 54 -3.22 12.56 0.73
N GLN A 55 -3.18 11.43 0.00
CA GLN A 55 -3.93 10.24 0.37
C GLN A 55 -3.50 9.84 1.79
N LYS A 56 -4.46 9.77 2.72
CA LYS A 56 -4.17 9.30 4.07
C LYS A 56 -3.64 7.89 3.98
N THR A 57 -2.57 7.59 4.69
CA THR A 57 -2.03 6.23 4.76
C THR A 57 -2.99 5.34 5.55
N GLY A 58 -3.09 4.07 5.17
CA GLY A 58 -3.82 3.09 5.96
C GLY A 58 -3.18 2.89 7.34
N PRO A 59 -3.92 2.31 8.30
CA PRO A 59 -3.42 2.07 9.65
C PRO A 59 -2.24 1.09 9.63
N GLY A 60 -1.16 1.42 10.33
CA GLY A 60 0.04 0.58 10.47
C GLY A 60 0.92 0.47 9.22
N LEU A 61 0.64 1.27 8.18
CA LEU A 61 1.40 1.26 6.94
C LEU A 61 2.52 2.31 6.93
N VAL A 62 3.70 1.91 6.48
CA VAL A 62 4.86 2.76 6.24
C VAL A 62 5.08 2.91 4.73
N PHE A 63 5.44 4.12 4.30
CA PHE A 63 5.77 4.40 2.92
C PHE A 63 7.18 3.93 2.59
N VAL A 64 7.31 3.09 1.56
CA VAL A 64 8.58 2.63 0.99
C VAL A 64 8.78 3.35 -0.34
N GLU A 65 9.81 4.18 -0.40
CA GLU A 65 10.19 4.88 -1.63
C GLU A 65 10.64 3.88 -2.70
N GLY A 66 10.11 4.02 -3.92
CA GLY A 66 10.52 3.22 -5.05
C GLY A 66 11.96 3.49 -5.48
N GLY A 67 12.54 2.51 -6.18
CA GLY A 67 13.92 2.57 -6.64
C GLY A 67 14.33 1.33 -7.42
N SER A 68 15.59 1.27 -7.82
CA SER A 68 16.17 0.06 -8.39
C SER A 68 17.19 -0.55 -7.44
N PHE A 69 17.19 -1.87 -7.30
CA PHE A 69 18.17 -2.59 -6.50
C PHE A 69 18.66 -3.83 -7.24
N VAL A 70 19.74 -4.45 -6.73
CA VAL A 70 20.27 -5.70 -7.28
C VAL A 70 19.82 -6.86 -6.37
N LYS A 71 18.92 -7.69 -6.91
CA LYS A 71 18.41 -8.92 -6.29
C LYS A 71 19.40 -10.06 -6.52
N GLY A 72 19.63 -10.87 -5.48
CA GLY A 72 20.50 -12.04 -5.53
C GLY A 72 21.78 -11.92 -4.69
N ARG A 73 22.57 -13.01 -4.66
CA ARG A 73 23.84 -13.06 -3.91
C ARG A 73 24.86 -12.12 -4.55
N VAL A 74 25.45 -11.23 -3.74
CA VAL A 74 26.60 -10.40 -4.13
C VAL A 74 27.92 -11.11 -3.79
N GLN A 75 27.87 -12.15 -2.95
CA GLN A 75 29.05 -12.90 -2.55
C GLN A 75 29.46 -13.89 -3.64
N ASP A 76 30.74 -13.83 -4.01
CA ASP A 76 31.36 -14.76 -4.95
C ASP A 76 31.36 -16.17 -4.32
N ASP A 77 30.64 -17.08 -4.95
CA ASP A 77 30.61 -18.48 -4.55
C ASP A 77 31.84 -19.19 -5.10
N ILE A 78 32.77 -19.55 -4.21
CA ILE A 78 34.00 -20.26 -4.55
C ILE A 78 33.68 -21.63 -5.20
N MET A 79 32.49 -22.19 -4.92
CA MET A 79 32.05 -23.48 -5.47
C MET A 79 31.21 -23.35 -6.75
N ARG A 80 30.94 -22.12 -7.24
CA ARG A 80 30.15 -21.85 -8.47
C ARG A 80 28.82 -22.63 -8.53
N ASP A 81 28.02 -22.64 -7.47
CA ASP A 81 26.63 -23.11 -7.59
C ASP A 81 25.86 -22.15 -8.51
N TRP A 82 25.43 -22.66 -9.67
CA TRP A 82 24.80 -21.88 -10.75
C TRP A 82 23.32 -21.60 -10.47
N ASN A 83 23.00 -21.06 -9.30
CA ASN A 83 21.60 -20.87 -8.88
C ASN A 83 21.25 -19.45 -8.42
N ASN A 84 22.15 -18.48 -8.53
CA ASN A 84 21.87 -17.12 -8.07
C ASN A 84 22.70 -16.04 -8.80
N THR A 85 22.33 -15.73 -10.04
CA THR A 85 22.93 -14.58 -10.75
C THR A 85 22.29 -13.27 -10.30
N PRO A 86 23.07 -12.25 -9.93
CA PRO A 86 22.52 -10.97 -9.49
C PRO A 86 21.80 -10.28 -10.66
N THR A 87 20.55 -9.88 -10.44
CA THR A 87 19.73 -9.15 -11.43
C THR A 87 19.27 -7.81 -10.88
N GLN A 88 19.34 -6.76 -11.70
CA GLN A 88 18.80 -5.45 -11.33
C GLN A 88 17.29 -5.46 -11.50
N GLN A 89 16.56 -5.10 -10.44
CA GLN A 89 15.10 -5.05 -10.42
C GLN A 89 14.65 -3.64 -10.03
N HIS A 90 13.56 -3.20 -10.62
CA HIS A 90 12.95 -1.90 -10.35
C HIS A 90 11.63 -2.11 -9.59
N VAL A 91 11.48 -1.41 -8.47
CA VAL A 91 10.31 -1.48 -7.58
C VAL A 91 9.67 -0.09 -7.54
N GLN A 92 8.36 -0.04 -7.74
CA GLN A 92 7.59 1.20 -7.59
C GLN A 92 7.52 1.60 -6.11
N SER A 93 7.13 2.83 -5.81
CA SER A 93 6.85 3.20 -4.41
C SER A 93 5.57 2.50 -3.94
N PHE A 94 5.58 1.97 -2.73
CA PHE A 94 4.42 1.28 -2.17
C PHE A 94 4.36 1.45 -0.65
N TYR A 95 3.27 0.99 -0.05
CA TYR A 95 3.10 0.97 1.39
C TYR A 95 3.22 -0.48 1.89
N MET A 96 3.92 -0.68 2.99
CA MET A 96 4.08 -1.98 3.66
C MET A 96 3.71 -1.84 5.13
N ASP A 97 3.22 -2.92 5.75
CA ASP A 97 3.02 -2.93 7.18
C ASP A 97 4.35 -2.73 7.92
N GLU A 98 4.32 -1.94 9.00
CA GLU A 98 5.48 -1.71 9.86
C GLU A 98 5.90 -2.98 10.60
N THR A 99 4.94 -3.77 11.05
CA THR A 99 5.11 -5.01 11.82
C THR A 99 4.41 -6.17 11.12
N GLU A 100 4.75 -7.39 11.50
CA GLU A 100 3.98 -8.55 11.08
C GLU A 100 2.53 -8.47 11.59
N VAL A 101 1.65 -9.26 10.95
CA VAL A 101 0.27 -9.41 11.41
C VAL A 101 0.26 -10.12 12.76
N THR A 102 -0.32 -9.47 13.77
CA THR A 102 -0.39 -10.00 15.13
C THR A 102 -1.51 -11.02 15.31
N ASN A 103 -1.45 -11.80 16.38
CA ASN A 103 -2.53 -12.72 16.78
C ASN A 103 -3.84 -11.97 17.03
N SER A 104 -3.81 -10.77 17.65
CA SER A 104 -5.00 -9.96 17.90
C SER A 104 -5.70 -9.53 16.61
N MET A 105 -4.94 -9.07 15.61
CA MET A 105 -5.48 -8.70 14.28
C MET A 105 -6.10 -9.93 13.59
N TYR A 106 -5.47 -11.09 13.71
CA TYR A 106 -5.99 -12.31 13.10
C TYR A 106 -7.24 -12.85 13.82
N LEU A 107 -7.31 -12.71 15.16
CA LEU A 107 -8.51 -13.04 15.92
C LEU A 107 -9.68 -12.13 15.54
N GLU A 108 -9.45 -10.82 15.34
CA GLU A 108 -10.48 -9.90 14.84
C GLU A 108 -11.06 -10.40 13.50
N PHE A 109 -10.20 -10.86 12.60
CA PHE A 109 -10.62 -11.49 11.34
C PHE A 109 -11.46 -12.75 11.55
N LEU A 110 -11.07 -13.63 12.47
CA LEU A 110 -11.83 -14.85 12.78
C LEU A 110 -13.18 -14.54 13.42
N GLU A 111 -13.25 -13.55 14.31
CA GLU A 111 -14.49 -13.06 14.92
C GLU A 111 -15.42 -12.47 13.87
N TYR A 112 -14.89 -11.67 12.94
CA TYR A 112 -15.64 -11.16 11.80
C TYR A 112 -16.22 -12.28 10.93
N ILE A 113 -15.42 -13.29 10.57
CA ILE A 113 -15.92 -14.44 9.80
C ILE A 113 -17.04 -15.15 10.55
N LYS A 114 -16.89 -15.36 11.86
CA LYS A 114 -17.90 -16.03 12.68
C LYS A 114 -19.19 -15.22 12.77
N ALA A 115 -19.10 -13.89 12.77
CA ALA A 115 -20.26 -13.00 12.83
C ALA A 115 -21.03 -12.93 11.49
N VAL A 116 -20.31 -12.85 10.37
CA VAL A 116 -20.88 -12.79 9.01
C VAL A 116 -21.35 -14.15 8.51
N TYR A 117 -20.56 -15.20 8.77
CA TYR A 117 -20.80 -16.56 8.34
C TYR A 117 -20.90 -17.48 9.55
N PRO A 118 -22.03 -17.45 10.29
CA PRO A 118 -22.18 -18.22 11.51
C PRO A 118 -22.12 -19.72 11.20
N PRO A 119 -21.31 -20.51 11.94
CA PRO A 119 -21.18 -21.95 11.72
C PRO A 119 -22.46 -22.72 12.05
N SER A 120 -23.43 -22.09 12.73
CA SER A 120 -24.75 -22.66 12.99
C SER A 120 -25.58 -22.85 11.71
N ASN A 121 -25.28 -22.09 10.65
CA ASN A 121 -25.99 -22.20 9.38
C ASN A 121 -25.29 -23.20 8.45
N PRO A 122 -25.97 -24.29 8.01
CA PRO A 122 -25.37 -25.30 7.13
C PRO A 122 -24.90 -24.74 5.78
N LYS A 123 -25.41 -23.59 5.32
CA LYS A 123 -24.97 -22.94 4.09
C LYS A 123 -23.51 -22.46 4.14
N TYR A 124 -23.00 -22.16 5.34
CA TYR A 124 -21.68 -21.58 5.56
C TYR A 124 -20.70 -22.56 6.22
N ASP A 125 -21.01 -23.85 6.18
CA ASP A 125 -20.17 -24.89 6.77
C ASP A 125 -18.76 -24.87 6.17
N GLY A 126 -17.76 -25.15 7.00
CA GLY A 126 -16.35 -25.17 6.60
C GLY A 126 -15.68 -23.81 6.37
N ILE A 127 -16.41 -22.70 6.17
CA ILE A 127 -15.79 -21.37 5.93
C ILE A 127 -14.91 -20.95 7.12
N TYR A 128 -15.48 -20.95 8.33
CA TYR A 128 -14.74 -20.61 9.55
C TYR A 128 -13.58 -21.57 9.80
N GLN A 129 -13.79 -22.87 9.62
CA GLN A 129 -12.74 -23.88 9.82
C GLN A 129 -11.58 -23.68 8.84
N SER A 130 -11.86 -23.31 7.58
CA SER A 130 -10.83 -23.04 6.57
C SER A 130 -9.97 -21.81 6.89
N ALA A 131 -10.48 -20.89 7.70
CA ALA A 131 -9.75 -19.70 8.14
C ALA A 131 -8.93 -19.94 9.41
N LEU A 132 -9.13 -21.05 10.14
CA LEU A 132 -8.36 -21.33 11.36
C LEU A 132 -6.89 -21.66 11.03
N PRO A 133 -5.92 -21.05 11.72
CA PRO A 133 -4.51 -21.43 11.61
C PRO A 133 -4.24 -22.81 12.18
N ASP A 134 -3.19 -23.48 11.69
CA ASP A 134 -2.71 -24.72 12.26
C ASP A 134 -1.92 -24.46 13.55
N THR A 135 -2.55 -24.75 14.68
CA THR A 135 -1.94 -24.63 16.02
C THR A 135 -0.91 -25.73 16.31
N LEU A 136 -0.92 -26.85 15.57
CA LEU A 136 0.00 -27.97 15.78
C LEU A 136 1.40 -27.71 15.23
N VAL A 137 1.63 -26.58 14.56
CA VAL A 137 2.94 -26.16 14.05
C VAL A 137 4.03 -26.13 15.13
N TRP A 138 3.65 -25.89 16.39
CA TRP A 138 4.57 -25.87 17.53
C TRP A 138 4.95 -27.26 18.04
N ARG A 139 4.18 -28.29 17.68
CA ARG A 139 4.37 -29.66 18.17
C ARG A 139 5.52 -30.33 17.41
N ASN A 140 6.57 -30.68 18.15
CA ASN A 140 7.65 -31.53 17.66
C ASN A 140 7.82 -32.71 18.61
N ARG A 141 8.15 -33.91 18.08
CA ARG A 141 8.28 -35.16 18.85
C ARG A 141 9.26 -35.06 20.02
N LEU A 142 10.26 -34.18 19.92
CA LEU A 142 11.32 -34.02 20.93
C LEU A 142 11.23 -32.70 21.71
N SER A 143 10.21 -31.88 21.48
CA SER A 143 10.08 -30.56 22.10
C SER A 143 8.82 -30.49 22.96
N TYR A 144 8.94 -29.88 24.13
CA TYR A 144 7.83 -29.68 25.06
C TYR A 144 7.23 -28.27 24.84
N ASN A 145 6.36 -28.15 23.83
CA ASN A 145 5.73 -26.88 23.43
C ASN A 145 4.19 -26.93 23.49
N GLU A 146 3.61 -27.81 24.31
CA GLU A 146 2.15 -27.97 24.41
C GLU A 146 1.47 -26.67 24.86
N ASP A 147 2.12 -25.89 25.72
CA ASP A 147 1.61 -24.58 26.15
C ASP A 147 1.42 -23.61 24.96
N LEU A 148 2.31 -23.65 23.97
CA LEU A 148 2.20 -22.81 22.77
C LEU A 148 1.10 -23.31 21.83
N VAL A 149 0.94 -24.63 21.70
CA VAL A 149 -0.15 -25.22 20.89
C VAL A 149 -1.52 -24.76 21.41
N GLU A 150 -1.70 -24.74 22.73
CA GLU A 150 -2.99 -24.40 23.34
C GLU A 150 -3.24 -22.89 23.42
N ASN A 151 -2.21 -22.13 23.82
CA ASN A 151 -2.37 -20.74 24.23
C ASN A 151 -1.91 -19.71 23.20
N TYR A 152 -1.02 -20.03 22.26
CA TYR A 152 -0.37 -19.02 21.41
C TYR A 152 -1.36 -18.15 20.64
N LEU A 153 -2.38 -18.76 20.02
CA LEU A 153 -3.39 -18.01 19.26
C LEU A 153 -4.45 -17.35 20.16
N ARG A 154 -4.74 -17.92 21.33
CA ARG A 154 -5.96 -17.60 22.11
C ARG A 154 -5.71 -16.75 23.34
N HIS A 155 -4.53 -16.85 23.93
CA HIS A 155 -4.24 -16.22 25.22
C HIS A 155 -3.82 -14.76 25.02
N PRO A 156 -4.35 -13.81 25.81
CA PRO A 156 -4.09 -12.37 25.62
C PRO A 156 -2.61 -11.99 25.77
N ALA A 157 -1.82 -12.75 26.54
CA ALA A 157 -0.37 -12.51 26.63
C ALA A 157 0.37 -12.65 25.28
N PHE A 158 -0.21 -13.40 24.33
CA PHE A 158 0.36 -13.58 22.99
C PHE A 158 -0.33 -12.70 21.93
N ALA A 159 -1.18 -11.75 22.32
CA ALA A 159 -1.97 -10.93 21.40
C ALA A 159 -1.12 -10.13 20.39
N ASP A 160 0.03 -9.60 20.83
CA ASP A 160 0.92 -8.77 20.01
C ASP A 160 2.02 -9.56 19.29
N PHE A 161 2.02 -10.90 19.43
CA PHE A 161 2.97 -11.76 18.73
C PHE A 161 2.49 -12.05 17.31
N PRO A 162 3.41 -12.34 16.36
CA PRO A 162 3.05 -12.61 14.98
C PRO A 162 2.21 -13.88 14.87
N VAL A 163 1.23 -13.89 13.96
CA VAL A 163 0.44 -15.09 13.69
C VAL A 163 1.29 -16.17 13.01
N VAL A 164 1.18 -17.42 13.48
CA VAL A 164 1.94 -18.58 12.98
C VAL A 164 0.97 -19.71 12.60
N GLY A 165 1.38 -20.57 11.67
CA GLY A 165 0.56 -21.70 11.21
C GLY A 165 -0.47 -21.31 10.15
N VAL A 166 -0.25 -20.20 9.44
CA VAL A 166 -1.15 -19.67 8.40
C VAL A 166 -0.64 -20.08 7.02
N SER A 167 -1.55 -20.58 6.18
CA SER A 167 -1.26 -20.86 4.77
C SER A 167 -1.25 -19.59 3.91
N TRP A 168 -0.59 -19.64 2.75
CA TRP A 168 -0.58 -18.53 1.79
C TRP A 168 -2.00 -18.08 1.40
N LEU A 169 -2.92 -19.03 1.20
CA LEU A 169 -4.31 -18.73 0.86
C LEU A 169 -5.02 -18.00 2.00
N GLN A 170 -4.84 -18.46 3.24
CA GLN A 170 -5.41 -17.79 4.42
C GLN A 170 -4.87 -16.37 4.59
N ALA A 171 -3.56 -16.16 4.36
CA ALA A 171 -2.95 -14.84 4.40
C ALA A 171 -3.49 -13.91 3.29
N GLN A 172 -3.75 -14.44 2.09
CA GLN A 172 -4.40 -13.68 1.02
C GLN A 172 -5.85 -13.29 1.39
N ARG A 173 -6.62 -14.21 2.01
CA ARG A 173 -7.98 -13.91 2.48
C ARG A 173 -8.00 -12.86 3.57
N PHE A 174 -7.03 -12.90 4.49
CA PHE A 174 -6.84 -11.86 5.50
C PHE A 174 -6.59 -10.49 4.85
N ALA A 175 -5.74 -10.40 3.83
CA ALA A 175 -5.48 -9.16 3.11
C ALA A 175 -6.73 -8.62 2.37
N GLN A 176 -7.54 -9.51 1.77
CA GLN A 176 -8.83 -9.14 1.17
C GLN A 176 -9.80 -8.58 2.22
N TRP A 177 -9.93 -9.28 3.35
CA TRP A 177 -10.76 -8.82 4.46
C TRP A 177 -10.33 -7.45 5.00
N ARG A 178 -9.02 -7.26 5.23
CA ARG A 178 -8.48 -5.99 5.70
C ARG A 178 -8.75 -4.86 4.71
N THR A 179 -8.64 -5.13 3.41
CA THR A 179 -9.02 -4.18 2.36
C THR A 179 -10.46 -3.73 2.53
N ASN A 180 -11.38 -4.69 2.66
CA ASN A 180 -12.79 -4.40 2.81
C ASN A 180 -13.04 -3.57 4.09
N ARG A 181 -12.50 -4.01 5.23
CA ARG A 181 -12.71 -3.35 6.53
C ARG A 181 -12.17 -1.93 6.61
N VAL A 182 -10.95 -1.70 6.12
CA VAL A 182 -10.31 -0.37 6.16
C VAL A 182 -11.05 0.59 5.22
N ASN A 183 -11.40 0.14 4.02
CA ASN A 183 -12.14 0.99 3.08
C ASN A 183 -13.56 1.31 3.56
N GLU A 184 -14.21 0.36 4.23
CA GLU A 184 -15.50 0.59 4.86
C GLU A 184 -15.43 1.63 5.98
N LEU A 185 -14.40 1.56 6.83
CA LEU A 185 -14.11 2.58 7.84
C LEU A 185 -13.88 3.95 7.19
N LEU A 186 -13.12 4.02 6.09
CA LEU A 186 -12.90 5.27 5.36
C LEU A 186 -14.20 5.84 4.77
N LEU A 187 -15.09 5.00 4.24
CA LEU A 187 -16.40 5.45 3.74
C LEU A 187 -17.27 6.04 4.85
N GLU A 188 -17.22 5.45 6.05
CA GLU A 188 -17.91 5.97 7.24
C GLU A 188 -17.31 7.31 7.70
N GLU A 189 -15.98 7.40 7.82
CA GLU A 189 -15.27 8.61 8.25
C GLU A 189 -15.50 9.79 7.30
N ASN A 190 -15.52 9.52 6.00
CA ASN A 190 -15.79 10.53 4.97
C ASN A 190 -17.29 10.81 4.79
N GLY A 191 -18.15 10.12 5.53
CA GLY A 191 -19.59 10.38 5.56
C GLY A 191 -20.35 9.89 4.34
N PHE A 192 -19.84 8.89 3.61
CA PHE A 192 -20.60 8.18 2.58
C PHE A 192 -21.52 7.12 3.19
N LEU A 193 -21.11 6.51 4.29
CA LEU A 193 -21.93 5.60 5.10
C LEU A 193 -22.39 6.27 6.40
N GLU A 194 -23.49 5.77 6.96
CA GLU A 194 -23.92 6.14 8.30
C GLU A 194 -22.89 5.72 9.35
N LYS A 195 -22.85 6.44 10.47
CA LYS A 195 -22.03 6.07 11.63
C LYS A 195 -22.42 4.67 12.12
N ASP A 196 -21.41 3.87 12.43
CA ASP A 196 -21.53 2.48 12.87
C ASP A 196 -22.21 1.53 11.86
N ALA A 197 -22.31 1.91 10.58
CA ALA A 197 -22.88 1.04 9.54
C ALA A 197 -22.23 -0.35 9.49
N ARG A 198 -20.93 -0.42 9.81
CA ARG A 198 -20.15 -1.66 9.94
C ARG A 198 -20.67 -2.69 10.94
N PHE A 199 -21.41 -2.24 11.96
CA PHE A 199 -21.94 -3.09 13.03
C PHE A 199 -23.45 -3.29 12.92
N LYS A 200 -24.13 -2.59 12.01
CA LYS A 200 -25.59 -2.69 11.89
C LYS A 200 -25.94 -4.01 11.18
N PRO A 201 -26.66 -4.94 11.85
CA PRO A 201 -27.17 -6.12 11.17
C PRO A 201 -28.25 -5.71 10.16
N LEU A 202 -28.22 -6.31 8.98
CA LEU A 202 -29.17 -6.05 7.91
C LEU A 202 -30.05 -7.28 7.75
N GLU A 203 -31.36 -7.13 7.92
CA GLU A 203 -32.32 -8.25 7.86
C GLU A 203 -31.93 -9.45 8.76
N ASN A 204 -31.44 -9.16 9.98
CA ASN A 204 -30.99 -10.14 10.99
C ASN A 204 -29.73 -10.96 10.61
N GLU A 205 -29.08 -10.70 9.48
CA GLU A 205 -27.78 -11.26 9.12
C GLU A 205 -26.73 -10.15 9.00
N MET A 206 -25.48 -10.43 9.39
CA MET A 206 -24.38 -9.52 9.08
C MET A 206 -23.94 -9.76 7.64
N VAL A 207 -24.06 -8.73 6.79
CA VAL A 207 -23.68 -8.83 5.38
C VAL A 207 -22.25 -8.34 5.19
N ALA A 208 -21.43 -9.11 4.47
CA ALA A 208 -20.07 -8.72 4.14
C ALA A 208 -20.06 -7.51 3.18
N PHE A 209 -19.19 -6.54 3.47
CA PHE A 209 -18.87 -5.48 2.53
C PHE A 209 -17.73 -5.91 1.60
N ASP A 210 -17.87 -5.66 0.30
CA ASP A 210 -16.85 -5.91 -0.72
C ASP A 210 -16.52 -4.63 -1.48
N THR A 211 -15.26 -4.18 -1.42
CA THR A 211 -14.84 -2.92 -2.04
C THR A 211 -14.91 -2.95 -3.55
N GLU A 212 -14.59 -4.09 -4.16
CA GLU A 212 -14.64 -4.25 -5.62
C GLU A 212 -16.08 -4.22 -6.13
N ALA A 213 -17.01 -4.89 -5.42
CA ALA A 213 -18.43 -4.85 -5.73
C ALA A 213 -18.98 -3.43 -5.61
N TYR A 214 -18.64 -2.72 -4.53
CA TYR A 214 -19.02 -1.33 -4.31
C TYR A 214 -18.54 -0.41 -5.44
N LEU A 215 -17.28 -0.53 -5.86
CA LEU A 215 -16.72 0.29 -6.95
C LEU A 215 -17.36 0.01 -8.31
N LYS A 216 -17.74 -1.26 -8.57
CA LYS A 216 -18.40 -1.65 -9.83
C LYS A 216 -19.87 -1.25 -9.87
N ASN A 217 -20.60 -1.54 -8.79
CA ASN A 217 -22.01 -1.21 -8.63
C ASN A 217 -22.29 -0.93 -7.16
N PRO A 218 -22.35 0.35 -6.74
CA PRO A 218 -22.56 0.71 -5.34
C PRO A 218 -23.83 0.06 -4.77
N ASN A 219 -24.91 0.01 -5.54
CA ASN A 219 -26.21 -0.52 -5.10
C ASN A 219 -26.15 -2.03 -4.78
N ALA A 220 -25.21 -2.78 -5.36
CA ALA A 220 -25.05 -4.20 -5.08
C ALA A 220 -24.26 -4.49 -3.78
N ALA A 221 -23.58 -3.48 -3.22
CA ALA A 221 -22.91 -3.62 -1.94
C ALA A 221 -23.93 -3.89 -0.81
N TYR A 222 -23.47 -4.54 0.26
CA TYR A 222 -24.33 -5.01 1.36
C TYR A 222 -25.53 -5.84 0.88
N GLY A 223 -25.31 -6.73 -0.10
CA GLY A 223 -26.36 -7.63 -0.59
C GLY A 223 -27.52 -6.91 -1.28
N GLY A 224 -27.33 -5.67 -1.74
CA GLY A 224 -28.38 -4.88 -2.40
C GLY A 224 -29.00 -3.78 -1.52
N ALA A 225 -28.65 -3.73 -0.23
CA ALA A 225 -29.33 -2.89 0.75
C ALA A 225 -28.46 -1.73 1.29
N ILE A 226 -27.42 -1.35 0.55
CA ILE A 226 -26.59 -0.18 0.87
C ILE A 226 -27.41 1.11 1.00
N ASP A 227 -28.55 1.24 0.33
CA ASP A 227 -29.35 2.46 0.34
C ASP A 227 -29.83 2.83 1.75
N SER A 228 -30.03 1.82 2.61
CA SER A 228 -30.38 2.00 4.02
C SER A 228 -29.20 2.46 4.91
N LEU A 229 -27.97 2.18 4.48
CA LEU A 229 -26.73 2.46 5.21
C LEU A 229 -25.99 3.67 4.64
N ALA A 230 -26.33 4.11 3.43
CA ALA A 230 -25.75 5.26 2.78
C ALA A 230 -26.22 6.54 3.46
N ARG A 231 -25.28 7.43 3.77
CA ARG A 231 -25.62 8.71 4.38
C ARG A 231 -26.29 9.60 3.35
N ARG A 232 -27.44 10.17 3.71
CA ARG A 232 -28.17 11.13 2.88
C ARG A 232 -28.17 12.51 3.52
N ALA A 233 -28.11 13.55 2.69
CA ALA A 233 -28.25 14.93 3.14
C ALA A 233 -29.72 15.24 3.49
N SER A 234 -30.67 14.62 2.79
CA SER A 234 -32.11 14.63 3.06
C SER A 234 -32.74 13.29 2.67
N ARG A 235 -33.89 12.92 3.26
CA ARG A 235 -34.55 11.61 3.05
C ARG A 235 -34.88 11.33 1.57
N ASP A 236 -35.15 12.37 0.80
CA ASP A 236 -35.52 12.32 -0.62
C ASP A 236 -34.33 12.53 -1.57
N THR A 237 -33.11 12.70 -1.06
CA THR A 237 -31.91 12.86 -1.92
C THR A 237 -31.30 11.52 -2.27
N ILE A 238 -30.82 11.42 -3.51
CA ILE A 238 -30.06 10.27 -3.99
C ILE A 238 -28.77 10.18 -3.16
N PRO A 239 -28.42 9.00 -2.60
CA PRO A 239 -27.17 8.83 -1.87
C PRO A 239 -25.98 9.10 -2.79
N SER A 240 -25.03 9.90 -2.32
CA SER A 240 -23.74 10.08 -2.98
C SER A 240 -22.84 8.90 -2.63
N PHE A 241 -22.30 8.22 -3.64
CA PHE A 241 -21.31 7.15 -3.46
C PHE A 241 -19.92 7.63 -3.82
N ALA A 242 -18.91 7.12 -3.12
CA ALA A 242 -17.51 7.43 -3.41
C ALA A 242 -17.09 6.76 -4.72
N LYS A 243 -16.40 7.51 -5.57
CA LYS A 243 -15.77 7.01 -6.79
C LYS A 243 -14.28 6.82 -6.58
N LEU A 244 -13.64 6.02 -7.44
CA LEU A 244 -12.18 5.90 -7.44
C LEU A 244 -11.49 7.26 -7.67
N SER A 245 -12.12 8.15 -8.46
CA SER A 245 -11.65 9.51 -8.72
C SER A 245 -11.57 10.40 -7.48
N ASP A 246 -12.34 10.08 -6.44
CA ASP A 246 -12.41 10.91 -5.25
C ASP A 246 -11.18 10.69 -4.34
N GLY A 247 -10.40 9.63 -4.60
CA GLY A 247 -9.16 9.33 -3.88
C GLY A 247 -9.34 8.96 -2.41
N VAL A 248 -10.58 8.72 -1.98
CA VAL A 248 -10.93 8.40 -0.59
C VAL A 248 -10.58 6.95 -0.23
N LEU A 249 -10.79 6.03 -1.18
CA LEU A 249 -10.54 4.60 -0.97
C LEU A 249 -9.07 4.25 -1.18
N LEU A 250 -8.57 3.31 -0.38
CA LEU A 250 -7.23 2.76 -0.53
C LEU A 250 -7.23 1.61 -1.54
N PRO A 251 -6.10 1.40 -2.25
CA PRO A 251 -5.91 0.21 -3.06
C PRO A 251 -5.95 -1.06 -2.21
N ALA A 252 -6.23 -2.20 -2.85
CA ALA A 252 -6.33 -3.48 -2.15
C ALA A 252 -4.99 -3.91 -1.55
N TYR A 253 -5.04 -4.37 -0.30
CA TYR A 253 -3.92 -5.02 0.36
C TYR A 253 -3.66 -6.36 -0.31
N ARG A 254 -2.37 -6.66 -0.52
CA ARG A 254 -1.91 -7.94 -1.05
C ARG A 254 -0.61 -8.33 -0.39
N LEU A 255 -0.27 -9.61 -0.49
CA LEU A 255 1.04 -10.08 -0.11
C LEU A 255 2.11 -9.45 -1.03
N PRO A 256 3.24 -9.00 -0.47
CA PRO A 256 4.32 -8.45 -1.27
C PRO A 256 4.91 -9.54 -2.15
N THR A 257 5.40 -9.14 -3.32
CA THR A 257 6.26 -10.01 -4.12
C THR A 257 7.61 -10.19 -3.42
N GLU A 258 8.32 -11.28 -3.74
CA GLU A 258 9.67 -11.52 -3.18
C GLU A 258 10.60 -10.32 -3.38
N THR A 259 10.50 -9.67 -4.54
CA THR A 259 11.27 -8.48 -4.90
C THR A 259 10.91 -7.26 -4.04
N GLU A 260 9.62 -6.99 -3.83
CA GLU A 260 9.15 -5.90 -2.96
C GLU A 260 9.59 -6.14 -1.51
N TRP A 261 9.52 -7.39 -1.04
CA TRP A 261 9.90 -7.76 0.31
C TRP A 261 11.42 -7.66 0.53
N GLU A 262 12.23 -8.19 -0.39
CA GLU A 262 13.69 -8.06 -0.32
C GLU A 262 14.11 -6.59 -0.40
N TYR A 263 13.46 -5.79 -1.26
CA TYR A 263 13.74 -4.36 -1.37
C TYR A 263 13.44 -3.60 -0.07
N ALA A 264 12.29 -3.87 0.55
CA ALA A 264 11.91 -3.26 1.82
C ALA A 264 12.84 -3.70 2.96
N ALA A 265 13.17 -4.99 3.06
CA ALA A 265 14.11 -5.52 4.05
C ALA A 265 15.54 -5.01 3.83
N GLN A 266 15.90 -4.69 2.59
CA GLN A 266 17.22 -4.18 2.25
C GLN A 266 17.40 -2.71 2.63
N ALA A 267 16.34 -1.96 2.98
CA ALA A 267 16.35 -0.53 3.25
C ALA A 267 17.58 -0.08 4.06
N PRO A 268 18.63 0.45 3.40
CA PRO A 268 19.85 0.83 4.06
C PRO A 268 19.74 2.32 4.39
N GLY A 269 19.36 2.64 5.64
CA GLY A 269 19.29 4.02 6.13
C GLY A 269 20.59 4.82 6.06
N SER A 270 21.68 4.30 5.48
CA SER A 270 22.98 5.00 5.38
C SER A 270 23.77 4.83 4.07
N GLN A 271 23.25 4.19 3.01
CA GLN A 271 24.05 3.89 1.79
C GLN A 271 23.43 4.33 0.45
N ARG A 272 22.51 5.31 0.46
CA ARG A 272 22.14 6.01 -0.78
C ARG A 272 23.16 7.12 -1.08
N GLU A 273 23.94 6.96 -2.15
CA GLU A 273 24.55 8.09 -2.85
C GLU A 273 23.70 8.37 -4.09
N PHE A 274 22.91 9.46 -4.03
CA PHE A 274 21.93 9.82 -5.07
C PHE A 274 20.94 8.67 -5.36
N ASN A 275 20.83 8.24 -6.64
CA ASN A 275 19.94 7.19 -7.12
C ASN A 275 20.60 5.80 -7.15
N ASN A 276 21.87 5.67 -6.76
CA ASN A 276 22.59 4.40 -6.81
C ASN A 276 22.78 3.81 -5.41
N TYR A 277 22.31 2.58 -5.23
CA TYR A 277 22.67 1.76 -4.08
C TYR A 277 24.11 1.28 -4.27
N LYS A 278 25.06 1.83 -3.49
CA LYS A 278 26.39 1.20 -3.37
C LYS A 278 26.20 -0.14 -2.66
N GLY A 279 26.64 -1.21 -3.32
CA GLY A 279 26.29 -2.61 -3.05
C GLY A 279 26.42 -3.09 -1.62
N ARG A 280 25.80 -4.27 -1.37
CA ARG A 280 25.82 -5.00 -0.10
C ARG A 280 27.22 -4.96 0.54
N LYS A 281 27.34 -4.38 1.73
CA LYS A 281 28.57 -4.50 2.52
C LYS A 281 28.71 -5.94 2.99
N LYS A 282 29.77 -6.63 2.54
CA LYS A 282 30.15 -7.97 3.05
C LYS A 282 30.57 -7.91 4.52
N PHE A 283 31.02 -6.75 4.97
CA PHE A 283 31.58 -6.52 6.28
C PHE A 283 31.04 -5.24 6.93
N PRO A 284 31.05 -5.10 8.27
CA PRO A 284 30.63 -3.88 8.96
C PRO A 284 31.43 -2.62 8.60
N TRP A 285 32.63 -2.75 8.03
CA TRP A 285 33.52 -1.65 7.65
C TRP A 285 33.45 -1.29 6.16
N GLU A 286 34.04 -0.16 5.77
CA GLU A 286 34.13 0.25 4.37
C GLU A 286 35.24 -0.54 3.65
N GLY A 287 34.86 -1.38 2.69
CA GLY A 287 35.78 -2.15 1.85
C GLY A 287 35.34 -3.59 1.61
N ASN A 288 35.85 -4.20 0.53
CA ASN A 288 35.58 -5.60 0.18
C ASN A 288 36.61 -6.58 0.78
N GLN A 289 37.62 -6.06 1.50
CA GLN A 289 38.69 -6.86 2.09
C GLN A 289 38.68 -6.73 3.62
N THR A 290 39.13 -7.77 4.32
CA THR A 290 39.35 -7.77 5.77
C THR A 290 40.62 -7.03 6.19
N ARG A 291 41.48 -6.68 5.22
CA ARG A 291 42.76 -6.03 5.46
C ARG A 291 42.66 -4.56 5.06
N ASP A 292 43.20 -3.70 5.92
CA ASP A 292 43.39 -2.29 5.62
C ASP A 292 44.26 -2.16 4.37
N THR A 293 43.76 -1.43 3.38
CA THR A 293 44.52 -1.13 2.14
C THR A 293 45.60 -0.09 2.38
N ASP A 294 45.53 0.64 3.49
CA ASP A 294 46.52 1.63 3.84
C ASP A 294 47.79 0.96 4.34
N ARG A 295 48.84 0.99 3.51
CA ARG A 295 50.13 0.40 3.83
C ARG A 295 50.84 1.34 4.82
N ARG A 296 50.58 1.17 6.11
CA ARG A 296 51.39 1.81 7.16
C ARG A 296 52.78 1.18 7.16
N VAL A 297 53.70 1.86 6.51
CA VAL A 297 55.13 1.56 6.59
C VAL A 297 55.59 2.03 7.97
N LEU A 298 56.27 1.15 8.71
CA LEU A 298 56.91 1.47 9.98
C LEU A 298 58.05 2.48 9.79
#